data_AF-A0A957K961-F1
#
_entry.id   AF-A0A957K961-F1
#
_cell.length_a   1.000
_cell.length_b   1.000
_cell.length_c   1.000
_cell.angle_alpha   90.00
_cell.angle_beta   90.00
_cell.angle_gamma   90.00
#
_symmetry.space_group_name_H-M   'P 1'
#
loop_
_entity.id
_entity.type
_entity.pdbx_description
1 polymer ?
#
loop_
_entity_poly.entity_id
_entity_poly.type
_entity_poly.pdbx_seq_one_letter_code
_entity_poly.pdbx_strand_id
1 'polypeptide(L)'
;IRRAELDYTIVRSATLFGREDHFINAIAGAAAWSWPFAWLPDRGRLPLQPLWVEDAVRVLLRVAAEDRFIGQTIQVAGDERLHYREIVKRTLVAAGMRRIPLPLPILLARLIVSQGWPWRRKPALSRFFMDRFSVPEVTDLDLVYRQFGFQPARLADQLAFLRRGAHWRRVFVS
;
A
#
# COMPACT_ATOMS: atom_id res chain seq x y z
N ILE A 1 3.95 24.66 6.30
CA ILE A 1 2.73 24.69 5.45
C ILE A 1 1.59 25.42 6.16
N ARG A 2 1.01 24.93 7.26
CA ARG A 2 -0.09 25.64 7.97
C ARG A 2 0.24 27.04 8.53
N ARG A 3 1.52 27.43 8.54
CA ARG A 3 2.03 28.75 8.97
C ARG A 3 2.46 29.63 7.78
N ALA A 4 2.25 29.17 6.55
CA ALA A 4 2.58 29.94 5.35
C ALA A 4 1.41 30.86 4.99
N GLU A 5 1.73 32.05 4.48
CA GLU A 5 0.88 33.10 3.89
C GLU A 5 -0.06 32.66 2.74
N LEU A 6 -0.23 31.36 2.48
CA LEU A 6 -0.74 30.83 1.21
C LEU A 6 -2.00 29.99 1.41
N ASP A 7 -2.89 30.04 0.42
CA ASP A 7 -3.98 29.08 0.30
C ASP A 7 -3.43 27.66 0.17
N TYR A 8 -3.94 26.74 1.00
CA TYR A 8 -3.48 25.36 1.03
C TYR A 8 -4.62 24.38 1.23
N THR A 9 -4.47 23.20 0.63
CA THR A 9 -5.29 22.03 0.93
C THR A 9 -4.38 20.88 1.31
N ILE A 10 -4.71 20.18 2.42
CA ILE A 10 -3.92 19.04 2.88
C ILE A 10 -4.68 17.77 2.50
N VAL A 11 -4.14 17.00 1.56
CA VAL A 11 -4.67 15.68 1.20
C VAL A 11 -3.88 14.60 1.94
N ARG A 12 -4.56 13.82 2.76
CA ARG A 12 -4.02 12.68 3.50
C ARG A 12 -4.54 11.39 2.87
N SER A 13 -3.72 10.71 2.10
CA SER A 13 -4.08 9.43 1.52
C SER A 13 -3.73 8.27 2.46
N ALA A 14 -4.54 7.21 2.42
CA ALA A 14 -4.14 5.91 2.89
C ALA A 14 -3.07 5.28 1.96
N THR A 15 -2.71 4.03 2.23
CA THR A 15 -1.81 3.21 1.41
C THR A 15 -2.15 3.30 -0.08
N LEU A 16 -1.30 3.94 -0.86
CA LEU A 16 -1.42 3.91 -2.32
C LEU A 16 -0.87 2.59 -2.88
N PHE A 17 -1.57 2.02 -3.85
CA PHE A 17 -1.10 0.88 -4.65
C PHE A 17 -1.35 1.12 -6.15
N GLY A 18 -0.59 0.43 -6.99
CA GLY A 18 -0.38 0.81 -8.39
C GLY A 18 0.49 -0.22 -9.12
N ARG A 19 0.59 -0.14 -10.45
CA ARG A 19 1.39 -1.09 -11.23
C ARG A 19 2.87 -1.16 -10.83
N GLU A 20 3.42 -0.03 -10.38
CA GLU A 20 4.83 0.13 -10.00
C GLU A 20 4.99 0.53 -8.53
N ASP A 21 3.97 0.22 -7.71
CA ASP A 21 3.97 0.63 -6.32
C ASP A 21 5.02 -0.13 -5.50
N HIS A 22 5.51 0.50 -4.44
CA HIS A 22 6.49 -0.15 -3.58
C HIS A 22 5.86 -1.13 -2.59
N PHE A 23 4.55 -1.03 -2.31
CA PHE A 23 3.89 -1.76 -1.23
C PHE A 23 3.52 -3.20 -1.63
N ILE A 24 2.77 -3.39 -2.72
CA ILE A 24 2.39 -4.71 -3.25
C ILE A 24 3.61 -5.42 -3.84
N ASN A 25 4.49 -4.69 -4.55
CA ASN A 25 5.71 -5.29 -5.08
C ASN A 25 6.69 -5.71 -3.96
N ALA A 26 6.73 -5.00 -2.84
CA ALA A 26 7.47 -5.43 -1.65
C ALA A 26 6.92 -6.76 -1.11
N ILE A 27 5.59 -6.88 -0.95
CA ILE A 27 4.95 -8.11 -0.49
C ILE A 27 5.27 -9.27 -1.43
N ALA A 28 5.12 -9.07 -2.74
CA ALA A 28 5.40 -10.08 -3.75
C ALA A 28 6.88 -10.49 -3.76
N GLY A 29 7.81 -9.52 -3.70
CA GLY A 29 9.25 -9.75 -3.65
C GLY A 29 9.70 -10.49 -2.38
N ALA A 30 9.17 -10.08 -1.23
CA ALA A 30 9.42 -10.76 0.05
C ALA A 30 8.94 -12.22 -0.02
N ALA A 31 7.71 -12.46 -0.49
CA ALA A 31 7.16 -13.80 -0.64
C ALA A 31 7.90 -14.66 -1.66
N ALA A 32 8.42 -14.05 -2.73
CA ALA A 32 9.25 -14.76 -3.72
C ALA A 32 10.56 -15.24 -3.10
N TRP A 33 11.23 -14.37 -2.33
CA TRP A 33 12.50 -14.67 -1.67
C TRP A 33 12.36 -15.67 -0.52
N SER A 34 11.31 -15.56 0.29
CA SER A 34 11.14 -16.38 1.49
C SER A 34 10.49 -17.73 1.25
N TRP A 35 10.64 -18.34 0.05
CA TRP A 35 10.06 -19.67 -0.22
C TRP A 35 10.45 -20.67 0.88
N PRO A 36 9.50 -21.41 1.49
CA PRO A 36 8.06 -21.56 1.16
C PRO A 36 7.10 -20.64 1.94
N PHE A 37 7.61 -19.69 2.73
CA PHE A 37 6.84 -18.86 3.66
C PHE A 37 6.42 -17.51 3.08
N ALA A 38 5.34 -16.95 3.61
CA ALA A 38 4.95 -15.55 3.45
C ALA A 38 4.87 -14.90 4.83
N TRP A 39 5.71 -13.90 5.06
CA TRP A 39 5.83 -13.27 6.37
C TRP A 39 4.65 -12.34 6.67
N LEU A 40 4.05 -12.52 7.84
CA LEU A 40 2.99 -11.65 8.37
C LEU A 40 3.48 -10.94 9.63
N PRO A 41 3.89 -9.66 9.53
CA PRO A 41 4.13 -8.83 10.70
C PRO A 41 2.87 -8.77 11.56
N ASP A 42 3.03 -8.93 12.87
CA ASP A 42 1.93 -8.86 13.86
C ASP A 42 0.69 -9.70 13.49
N ARG A 43 0.91 -10.93 12.97
CA ARG A 43 -0.14 -11.86 12.49
C ARG A 43 -1.04 -11.28 11.38
N GLY A 44 -0.63 -10.17 10.76
CA GLY A 44 -1.37 -9.48 9.70
C GLY A 44 -2.69 -8.86 10.17
N ARG A 45 -2.78 -8.47 11.44
CA ARG A 45 -3.99 -7.87 12.03
C ARG A 45 -4.19 -6.39 11.72
N LEU A 46 -3.16 -5.71 11.23
CA LEU A 46 -3.24 -4.29 10.88
C LEU A 46 -4.36 -4.04 9.86
N PRO A 47 -5.35 -3.17 10.18
CA PRO A 47 -6.35 -2.75 9.23
C PRO A 47 -5.78 -1.66 8.31
N LEU A 48 -6.02 -1.83 7.01
CA LEU A 48 -5.55 -0.98 5.93
C LEU A 48 -6.70 -0.75 4.93
N GLN A 49 -6.76 0.44 4.36
CA GLN A 49 -7.64 0.77 3.24
C GLN A 49 -6.83 1.19 2.02
N PRO A 50 -6.35 0.24 1.21
CA PRO A 50 -5.52 0.56 0.05
C PRO A 50 -6.31 1.36 -0.99
N LEU A 51 -5.75 2.47 -1.43
CA LEU A 51 -6.30 3.37 -2.44
C LEU A 51 -5.53 3.22 -3.76
N TRP A 52 -6.26 3.07 -4.87
CA TRP A 52 -5.67 2.97 -6.19
C TRP A 52 -5.04 4.31 -6.60
N VAL A 53 -3.83 4.27 -7.16
CA VAL A 53 -3.07 5.50 -7.45
C VAL A 53 -3.79 6.40 -8.46
N GLU A 54 -4.48 5.83 -9.44
CA GLU A 54 -5.25 6.59 -10.44
C GLU A 54 -6.46 7.30 -9.81
N ASP A 55 -7.06 6.71 -8.77
CA ASP A 55 -8.14 7.36 -8.03
C ASP A 55 -7.61 8.48 -7.13
N ALA A 56 -6.43 8.28 -6.53
CA ALA A 56 -5.75 9.33 -5.78
C ALA A 56 -5.42 10.53 -6.70
N VAL A 57 -4.95 10.27 -7.92
CA VAL A 57 -4.72 11.31 -8.94
C VAL A 57 -6.03 12.00 -9.31
N ARG A 58 -7.13 11.26 -9.50
CA ARG A 58 -8.45 11.86 -9.77
C ARG A 58 -8.89 12.80 -8.65
N VAL A 59 -8.69 12.41 -7.38
CA VAL A 59 -8.96 13.27 -6.22
C VAL A 59 -8.08 14.52 -6.25
N LEU A 60 -6.78 14.38 -6.48
CA LEU A 60 -5.86 15.52 -6.54
C LEU A 60 -6.24 16.52 -7.63
N LEU A 61 -6.59 16.03 -8.83
CA LEU A 61 -7.06 16.87 -9.93
C LEU A 61 -8.33 17.63 -9.56
N ARG A 62 -9.25 16.97 -8.86
CA ARG A 62 -10.51 17.58 -8.44
C ARG A 62 -10.31 18.62 -7.34
N VAL A 63 -9.44 18.32 -6.37
CA VAL A 63 -9.05 19.26 -5.30
C VAL A 63 -8.37 20.49 -5.88
N ALA A 64 -7.49 20.32 -6.88
CA ALA A 64 -6.81 21.43 -7.53
C ALA A 64 -7.73 22.31 -8.41
N ALA A 65 -8.85 21.75 -8.89
CA ALA A 65 -9.78 22.45 -9.78
C ALA A 65 -10.95 23.14 -9.06
N GLU A 66 -11.14 22.92 -7.76
CA GLU A 66 -12.30 23.43 -7.03
C GLU A 66 -11.90 24.18 -5.76
N ASP A 67 -12.20 25.49 -5.72
CA ASP A 67 -11.86 26.39 -4.62
C ASP A 67 -12.50 26.01 -3.28
N ARG A 68 -13.59 25.22 -3.29
CA ARG A 68 -14.27 24.76 -2.06
C ARG A 68 -13.36 23.93 -1.13
N PHE A 69 -12.24 23.42 -1.63
CA PHE A 69 -11.28 22.63 -0.86
C PHE A 69 -10.15 23.45 -0.22
N ILE A 70 -10.07 24.76 -0.50
CA ILE A 70 -9.07 25.65 0.11
C ILE A 70 -9.26 25.67 1.63
N GLY A 71 -8.15 25.57 2.36
CA GLY A 71 -8.12 25.50 3.82
C GLY A 71 -8.53 24.15 4.42
N GLN A 72 -8.97 23.19 3.60
CA GLN A 72 -9.46 21.90 4.10
C GLN A 72 -8.34 20.88 4.29
N THR A 73 -8.58 19.95 5.22
CA THR A 73 -7.80 18.72 5.35
C THR A 73 -8.68 17.55 4.93
N ILE A 74 -8.36 16.94 3.79
CA ILE A 74 -9.14 15.86 3.18
C ILE A 74 -8.42 14.54 3.45
N GLN A 75 -9.15 13.53 3.92
CA GLN A 75 -8.63 12.18 4.05
C GLN A 75 -9.18 11.34 2.90
N VAL A 76 -8.34 10.52 2.26
CA VAL A 76 -8.73 9.73 1.08
C VAL A 76 -8.25 8.31 1.27
N ALA A 77 -9.15 7.34 1.14
CA ALA A 77 -8.80 5.93 1.20
C ALA A 77 -9.65 5.11 0.23
N GLY A 78 -9.30 3.84 0.03
CA GLY A 78 -10.06 2.95 -0.83
C GLY A 78 -11.39 2.48 -0.23
N ASP A 79 -12.20 1.80 -1.05
CA ASP A 79 -13.53 1.32 -0.68
C ASP A 79 -13.51 0.04 0.20
N GLU A 80 -12.35 -0.60 0.36
CA GLU A 80 -12.22 -1.87 1.09
C GLU A 80 -11.39 -1.69 2.37
N ARG A 81 -11.98 -2.01 3.53
CA ARG A 81 -11.23 -2.24 4.78
C ARG A 81 -10.67 -3.65 4.78
N LEU A 82 -9.36 -3.78 4.60
CA LEU A 82 -8.68 -5.08 4.54
C LEU A 82 -7.68 -5.20 5.69
N HIS A 83 -7.54 -6.41 6.19
CA HIS A 83 -6.42 -6.71 7.07
C HIS A 83 -5.17 -6.97 6.22
N TYR A 84 -3.99 -6.68 6.73
CA TYR A 84 -2.74 -6.94 6.00
C TYR A 84 -2.63 -8.39 5.51
N ARG A 85 -3.07 -9.38 6.30
CA ARG A 85 -3.11 -10.79 5.87
C ARG A 85 -3.92 -11.01 4.59
N GLU A 86 -5.00 -10.26 4.41
CA GLU A 86 -5.88 -10.36 3.25
C GLU A 86 -5.21 -9.74 2.02
N ILE A 87 -4.53 -8.61 2.19
CA ILE A 87 -3.72 -7.99 1.14
C ILE A 87 -2.62 -8.94 0.67
N VAL A 88 -1.90 -9.57 1.60
CA VAL A 88 -0.86 -10.57 1.28
C VAL A 88 -1.47 -11.75 0.53
N LYS A 89 -2.58 -12.31 1.02
CA LYS A 89 -3.27 -13.43 0.37
C LYS A 89 -3.70 -13.09 -1.07
N ARG A 90 -4.35 -11.94 -1.27
CA ARG A 90 -4.78 -11.47 -2.60
C ARG A 90 -3.58 -11.24 -3.53
N THR A 91 -2.49 -10.68 -3.01
CA THR A 91 -1.24 -10.48 -3.76
C THR A 91 -0.63 -11.81 -4.20
N LEU A 92 -0.57 -12.81 -3.31
CA LEU A 92 -0.05 -14.15 -3.63
C LEU A 92 -0.90 -14.84 -4.71
N VAL A 93 -2.23 -14.79 -4.58
CA VAL A 93 -3.16 -15.35 -5.57
C VAL A 93 -2.98 -14.67 -6.93
N ALA A 94 -2.92 -13.33 -6.95
CA ALA A 94 -2.71 -12.57 -8.18
C ALA A 94 -1.33 -12.83 -8.82
N ALA A 95 -0.30 -13.04 -8.01
CA ALA A 95 1.05 -13.37 -8.49
C ALA A 95 1.24 -14.86 -8.83
N GLY A 96 0.23 -15.71 -8.62
CA GLY A 96 0.31 -17.16 -8.86
C GLY A 96 1.25 -17.90 -7.90
N MET A 97 1.50 -17.35 -6.71
CA MET A 97 2.40 -17.94 -5.71
C MET A 97 1.61 -18.68 -4.63
N ARG A 98 2.05 -19.91 -4.30
CA ARG A 98 1.56 -20.66 -3.14
C ARG A 98 2.58 -20.53 -2.00
N ARG A 99 2.21 -19.88 -0.91
CA ARG A 99 3.08 -19.66 0.27
C ARG A 99 2.32 -19.90 1.56
N ILE A 100 3.05 -20.35 2.59
CA ILE A 100 2.48 -20.58 3.92
C ILE A 100 2.58 -19.27 4.72
N PRO A 101 1.45 -18.66 5.13
CA PRO A 101 1.48 -17.46 5.95
C PRO A 101 2.04 -17.80 7.34
N LEU A 102 3.18 -17.18 7.71
CA LEU A 102 3.81 -17.39 9.00
C LEU A 102 3.95 -16.04 9.73
N PRO A 103 3.53 -15.95 11.01
CA PRO A 103 3.73 -14.73 11.79
C PRO A 103 5.23 -14.50 12.00
N LEU A 104 5.71 -13.31 11.61
CA LEU A 104 7.09 -12.89 11.85
C LEU A 104 7.12 -11.84 12.97
N PRO A 105 7.83 -12.10 14.08
CA PRO A 105 8.14 -11.06 15.05
C PRO A 105 8.88 -9.89 14.39
N ILE A 106 8.43 -8.66 14.66
CA ILE A 106 8.99 -7.43 14.05
C ILE A 106 10.50 -7.30 14.31
N LEU A 107 10.98 -7.79 15.47
CA LEU A 107 12.41 -7.84 15.82
C LEU A 107 13.25 -8.65 14.81
N LEU A 108 12.78 -9.85 14.43
CA LEU A 108 13.48 -10.69 13.44
C LEU A 108 13.45 -10.04 12.06
N ALA A 109 12.33 -9.41 11.71
CA ALA A 109 12.22 -8.68 10.46
C ALA A 109 13.24 -7.53 10.38
N ARG A 110 13.42 -6.77 11.48
CA ARG A 110 14.43 -5.70 11.56
C ARG A 110 15.87 -6.20 11.39
N LEU A 111 16.19 -7.37 11.93
CA LEU A 111 17.53 -7.99 11.79
C LEU A 111 17.82 -8.41 10.34
N ILE A 112 16.85 -9.02 9.67
CA ILE A 112 16.97 -9.41 8.26
C ILE A 112 17.20 -8.17 7.38
N VAL A 113 16.47 -7.08 7.65
CA VAL A 113 16.62 -5.81 6.93
C VAL A 113 17.97 -5.15 7.21
N SER A 114 18.47 -5.20 8.44
CA SER A 114 19.76 -4.57 8.79
C SER A 114 20.97 -5.24 8.14
N GLN A 115 20.87 -6.54 7.81
CA GLN A 115 21.97 -7.25 7.15
C GLN A 115 22.06 -6.98 5.63
N GLY A 116 21.07 -6.29 5.04
CA GLY A 116 21.15 -5.75 3.68
C GLY A 116 21.35 -6.78 2.55
N TRP A 117 21.17 -8.08 2.84
CA TRP A 117 21.85 -9.14 2.10
C TRP A 117 21.19 -9.64 0.80
N PRO A 118 19.95 -9.26 0.42
CA PRO A 118 19.56 -9.44 -1.00
C PRO A 118 19.03 -8.19 -1.71
N TRP A 119 18.73 -7.07 -1.03
CA TRP A 119 17.90 -6.00 -1.61
C TRP A 119 18.59 -4.64 -1.76
N ARG A 120 19.82 -4.63 -2.28
CA ARG A 120 20.64 -3.41 -2.42
C ARG A 120 20.01 -2.28 -3.27
N ARG A 121 19.02 -2.56 -4.14
CA ARG A 121 18.39 -1.54 -5.02
C ARG A 121 17.00 -1.07 -4.57
N LYS A 122 16.13 -1.97 -4.08
CA LYS A 122 14.80 -1.63 -3.54
C LYS A 122 14.43 -2.63 -2.42
N PRO A 123 14.64 -2.29 -1.14
CA PRO A 123 14.30 -3.19 -0.03
C PRO A 123 12.79 -3.44 0.04
N ALA A 124 12.38 -4.69 -0.15
CA ALA A 124 10.98 -5.12 0.02
C ALA A 124 10.53 -5.06 1.49
N LEU A 125 11.46 -5.13 2.44
CA LEU A 125 11.21 -4.81 3.85
C LEU A 125 12.15 -3.65 4.18
N SER A 126 11.64 -2.43 4.17
CA SER A 126 12.37 -1.26 4.65
C SER A 126 12.03 -1.00 6.12
N ARG A 127 12.89 -0.30 6.86
CA ARG A 127 12.54 0.19 8.22
C ARG A 127 11.25 1.01 8.18
N PHE A 128 11.10 1.87 7.17
CA PHE A 128 9.89 2.64 6.92
C PHE A 128 8.65 1.79 6.65
N PHE A 129 8.82 0.63 5.99
CA PHE A 129 7.71 -0.31 5.78
C PHE A 129 7.27 -0.91 7.12
N MET A 130 8.21 -1.24 8.02
CA MET A 130 7.90 -1.75 9.35
C MET A 130 7.17 -0.73 10.22
N ASP A 131 7.58 0.54 10.19
CA ASP A 131 6.97 1.59 11.01
C ASP A 131 5.52 1.89 10.59
N ARG A 132 5.17 1.59 9.33
CA ARG A 132 3.79 1.68 8.85
C ARG A 132 2.84 0.74 9.59
N PHE A 133 3.33 -0.39 10.09
CA PHE A 133 2.49 -1.36 10.80
C PHE A 133 2.07 -0.93 12.20
N SER A 134 2.50 0.25 12.66
CA SER A 134 2.10 0.79 13.97
C SER A 134 0.93 1.77 13.89
N VAL A 135 0.52 2.19 12.69
CA VAL A 135 -0.53 3.21 12.51
C VAL A 135 -1.67 2.65 11.66
N PRO A 136 -2.90 2.51 12.19
CA PRO A 136 -4.05 2.11 11.39
C PRO A 136 -4.38 3.20 10.37
N GLU A 137 -4.45 2.82 9.10
CA GLU A 137 -4.79 3.72 7.99
C GLU A 137 -6.22 3.45 7.52
N VAL A 138 -7.19 3.93 8.31
CA VAL A 138 -8.61 3.70 8.06
C VAL A 138 -9.36 5.02 8.19
N THR A 139 -10.21 5.32 7.20
CA THR A 139 -11.14 6.44 7.16
C THR A 139 -12.55 5.95 6.79
N ASP A 140 -13.53 6.85 6.77
CA ASP A 140 -14.90 6.53 6.38
C ASP A 140 -14.99 6.08 4.92
N LEU A 141 -15.62 4.93 4.70
CA LEU A 141 -15.68 4.27 3.38
C LEU A 141 -16.37 5.12 2.31
N ASP A 142 -17.40 5.87 2.71
CA ASP A 142 -18.18 6.68 1.77
C ASP A 142 -17.56 8.06 1.50
N LEU A 143 -16.45 8.41 2.16
CA LEU A 143 -15.96 9.79 2.14
C LEU A 143 -15.56 10.22 0.73
N VAL A 144 -14.89 9.35 -0.03
CA VAL A 144 -14.53 9.63 -1.43
C VAL A 144 -15.79 9.77 -2.29
N TYR A 145 -16.76 8.88 -2.12
CA TYR A 145 -18.01 8.95 -2.86
C TYR A 145 -18.81 10.23 -2.55
N ARG A 146 -18.92 10.62 -1.28
CA ARG A 146 -19.66 11.83 -0.86
C ARG A 146 -18.99 13.12 -1.33
N GLN A 147 -17.65 13.18 -1.34
CA GLN A 147 -16.94 14.41 -1.69
C GLN A 147 -16.66 14.54 -3.19
N PHE A 148 -16.36 13.42 -3.87
CA PHE A 148 -15.89 13.40 -5.24
C PHE A 148 -16.85 12.69 -6.22
N GLY A 149 -17.89 12.02 -5.74
CA GLY A 149 -18.96 11.45 -6.57
C GLY A 149 -18.59 10.16 -7.30
N PHE A 150 -17.53 9.46 -6.89
CA PHE A 150 -17.13 8.19 -7.50
C PHE A 150 -16.72 7.14 -6.47
N GLN A 151 -16.85 5.87 -6.83
CA GLN A 151 -16.40 4.74 -6.00
C GLN A 151 -14.94 4.42 -6.31
N PRO A 152 -14.04 4.38 -5.31
CA PRO A 152 -12.66 3.96 -5.49
C PRO A 152 -12.57 2.53 -6.02
N ALA A 153 -11.55 2.24 -6.82
CA ALA A 153 -11.28 0.91 -7.33
C ALA A 153 -10.89 -0.06 -6.21
N ARG A 154 -11.45 -1.26 -6.29
CA ARG A 154 -11.18 -2.35 -5.36
C ARG A 154 -9.81 -2.95 -5.59
N LEU A 155 -9.17 -3.43 -4.51
CA LEU A 155 -7.86 -4.06 -4.61
C LEU A 155 -7.92 -5.31 -5.50
N ALA A 156 -8.94 -6.14 -5.32
CA ALA A 156 -9.05 -7.42 -6.05
C ALA A 156 -9.06 -7.25 -7.58
N ASP A 157 -9.73 -6.20 -8.07
CA ASP A 157 -9.93 -5.96 -9.50
C ASP A 157 -8.66 -5.42 -10.17
N GLN A 158 -7.89 -4.62 -9.43
CA GLN A 158 -6.70 -3.96 -9.97
C GLN A 158 -5.42 -4.82 -9.87
N LEU A 159 -5.39 -5.87 -9.05
CA LEU A 159 -4.20 -6.74 -8.91
C LEU A 159 -3.82 -7.53 -10.19
N ALA A 160 -4.64 -7.48 -11.24
CA ALA A 160 -4.36 -8.13 -12.52
C ALA A 160 -3.02 -7.67 -13.16
N PHE A 161 -2.50 -6.49 -12.80
CA PHE A 161 -1.19 -6.04 -13.29
C PHE A 161 -0.03 -6.95 -12.83
N LEU A 162 -0.15 -7.63 -11.68
CA LEU A 162 0.87 -8.55 -11.18
C LEU A 162 1.10 -9.76 -12.08
N ARG A 163 0.10 -10.14 -12.89
CA ARG A 163 0.21 -11.24 -13.88
C ARG A 163 0.89 -10.80 -15.17
N ARG A 164 0.67 -9.55 -15.59
CA ARG A 164 1.11 -9.01 -16.89
C ARG A 164 2.45 -8.29 -16.84
N GLY A 165 2.79 -7.69 -15.70
CA GLY A 165 4.03 -6.96 -15.49
C GLY A 165 4.89 -7.65 -14.44
N ALA A 166 5.72 -8.60 -14.86
CA ALA A 166 6.76 -9.23 -14.05
C ALA A 166 7.90 -8.25 -13.66
N HIS A 167 7.58 -6.99 -13.36
CA HIS A 167 8.56 -5.98 -12.94
C HIS A 167 9.20 -6.36 -11.60
N TRP A 168 8.44 -6.95 -10.67
CA TRP A 168 9.01 -7.50 -9.44
C TRP A 168 9.98 -8.66 -9.73
N ARG A 169 9.73 -9.52 -10.73
CA ARG A 169 10.69 -10.57 -11.12
C ARG A 169 12.02 -9.97 -11.59
N ARG A 170 11.99 -8.87 -12.35
CA ARG A 170 13.23 -8.19 -12.80
C ARG A 170 13.99 -7.47 -11.69
N VAL A 171 13.30 -7.01 -10.65
CA VAL A 171 13.93 -6.29 -9.53
C VAL A 171 14.54 -7.24 -8.49
N PHE A 172 14.04 -8.48 -8.42
CA PHE A 172 14.40 -9.44 -7.36
C PHE A 172 15.07 -10.75 -7.85
N VAL A 173 15.08 -11.05 -9.15
CA VAL A 173 15.66 -12.29 -9.73
C VAL A 173 16.87 -12.01 -10.66
N SER A 174 17.28 -10.75 -10.83
CA SER A 174 18.49 -10.38 -11.60
C SER A 174 19.70 -10.14 -10.71
#